data_AF-A0A2E2VQD2-F1
#
_entry.id   AF-A0A2E2VQD2-F1
#
_cell.length_a   1.000
_cell.length_b   1.000
_cell.length_c   1.000
_cell.angle_alpha   90.00
_cell.angle_beta   90.00
_cell.angle_gamma   90.00
#
_symmetry.space_group_name_H-M   'P 1'
#
loop_
_entity.id
_entity.type
_entity.pdbx_description
1 polymer ?
#
loop_
_entity_poly.entity_id
_entity_poly.type
_entity_poly.pdbx_seq_one_letter_code
_entity_poly.pdbx_strand_id
1 'polypeptide(L)'
;MMFKSLFIGVALTTLSSVALAAPFTSNVNNDVYSGIVNGIPTANDHNDGVPDLYDGVNAVLGTSYTSNHEIDDRFVSSDEFFFGQGSHSVVLIGLTAANHNTLGFYTDLGTGLNQTDVLGPKSGFGIQGDGSFVDPFEASTANVSGPFGWYLNTIDHITGDASTYYSEASLNTNSNGFDHMMTFSLDELNGQTLWLTENGSTFQYTFENALLIGWEDLPFANGQLGDDDYDDMMYLIDFRTVTVDEPFALLGLGLALIGFAARRRKQA
;
A
#
# COMPACT_ATOMS: atom_id res chain seq x y z
N MET A 1 -15.37 -65.43 8.49
CA MET A 1 -15.59 -64.32 7.54
C MET A 1 -15.86 -63.08 8.36
N MET A 2 -14.88 -62.18 8.49
CA MET A 2 -14.97 -61.01 9.37
C MET A 2 -14.56 -59.79 8.55
N PHE A 3 -15.52 -58.93 8.22
CA PHE A 3 -15.27 -57.65 7.56
C PHE A 3 -14.79 -56.64 8.61
N LYS A 4 -13.58 -56.11 8.44
CA LYS A 4 -13.11 -54.92 9.14
C LYS A 4 -13.26 -53.72 8.20
N SER A 5 -14.24 -52.88 8.48
CA SER A 5 -14.39 -51.57 7.86
C SER A 5 -13.35 -50.62 8.47
N LEU A 6 -12.47 -50.07 7.64
CA LEU A 6 -11.52 -49.03 8.01
C LEU A 6 -12.12 -47.68 7.62
N PHE A 7 -12.61 -46.92 8.60
CA PHE A 7 -12.86 -45.49 8.47
C PHE A 7 -11.66 -44.76 9.08
N ILE A 8 -10.93 -43.99 8.29
CA ILE A 8 -10.05 -42.94 8.80
C ILE A 8 -10.38 -41.68 8.01
N GLY A 9 -10.97 -40.73 8.75
CA GLY A 9 -11.42 -39.44 8.24
C GLY A 9 -10.23 -38.54 7.91
N VAL A 10 -10.36 -37.82 6.80
CA VAL A 10 -9.52 -36.68 6.46
C VAL A 10 -10.01 -35.51 7.30
N ALA A 11 -9.23 -35.11 8.31
CA ALA A 11 -9.45 -33.85 9.01
C ALA A 11 -8.94 -32.73 8.10
N LEU A 12 -9.87 -32.03 7.45
CA LEU A 12 -9.58 -30.83 6.68
C LEU A 12 -9.51 -29.65 7.67
N THR A 13 -8.32 -29.35 8.17
CA THR A 13 -8.07 -28.10 8.92
C THR A 13 -7.86 -26.98 7.91
N THR A 14 -8.92 -26.21 7.64
CA THR A 14 -8.80 -24.91 6.97
C THR A 14 -8.23 -23.92 7.98
N LEU A 15 -6.91 -23.74 7.97
CA LEU A 15 -6.27 -22.61 8.62
C LEU A 15 -6.53 -21.38 7.74
N SER A 16 -7.62 -20.68 7.99
CA SER A 16 -7.85 -19.36 7.43
C SER A 16 -6.86 -18.41 8.09
N SER A 17 -5.68 -18.21 7.50
CA SER A 17 -4.88 -17.02 7.81
C SER A 17 -5.62 -15.84 7.22
N VAL A 18 -6.42 -15.17 8.04
CA VAL A 18 -6.92 -13.84 7.69
C VAL A 18 -5.67 -12.99 7.57
N ALA A 19 -5.36 -12.48 6.38
CA ALA A 19 -4.46 -11.34 6.26
C ALA A 19 -5.15 -10.24 7.07
N LEU A 20 -4.66 -10.00 8.29
CA LEU A 20 -5.09 -8.86 9.07
C LEU A 20 -4.53 -7.63 8.37
N ALA A 21 -5.29 -6.53 8.39
CA ALA A 21 -4.78 -5.20 8.11
C ALA A 21 -3.38 -5.11 8.74
N ALA A 22 -2.36 -4.88 7.90
CA ALA A 22 -0.98 -4.88 8.35
C ALA A 22 -0.87 -3.88 9.51
N PRO A 23 -0.10 -4.20 10.56
CA PRO A 23 -0.41 -3.67 11.88
C PRO A 23 -0.23 -2.15 11.89
N PHE A 24 -1.32 -1.42 12.07
CA PHE A 24 -1.28 0.01 12.38
C PHE A 24 -1.03 0.26 13.87
N THR A 25 -0.76 1.51 14.24
CA THR A 25 -0.69 1.91 15.65
C THR A 25 -2.05 1.71 16.33
N SER A 26 -2.05 1.67 17.67
CA SER A 26 -3.28 1.40 18.42
C SER A 26 -4.35 2.48 18.25
N ASN A 27 -3.98 3.71 17.89
CA ASN A 27 -4.94 4.79 17.68
C ASN A 27 -5.73 4.55 16.38
N VAL A 28 -5.01 4.24 15.29
CA VAL A 28 -5.58 3.94 13.98
C VAL A 28 -6.39 2.65 14.04
N ASN A 29 -5.81 1.55 14.56
CA ASN A 29 -6.45 0.23 14.60
C ASN A 29 -7.68 0.12 15.51
N ASN A 30 -7.80 0.97 16.52
CA ASN A 30 -8.96 0.99 17.42
C ASN A 30 -9.91 2.15 17.09
N ASP A 31 -9.77 2.75 15.90
CA ASP A 31 -10.64 3.77 15.33
C ASP A 31 -10.84 4.93 16.32
N VAL A 32 -9.76 5.30 17.02
CA VAL A 32 -9.78 6.39 18.01
C VAL A 32 -10.19 7.71 17.33
N TYR A 33 -9.78 7.88 16.07
CA TYR A 33 -10.02 9.09 15.28
C TYR A 33 -11.44 9.19 14.73
N SER A 34 -12.10 8.08 14.37
CA SER A 34 -13.53 8.10 14.00
C SER A 34 -14.47 8.13 15.22
N GLY A 35 -13.99 7.65 16.38
CA GLY A 35 -14.80 7.44 17.57
C GLY A 35 -15.77 6.26 17.46
N ILE A 36 -15.67 5.47 16.38
CA ILE A 36 -16.52 4.31 16.08
C ILE A 36 -15.61 3.12 15.84
N VAL A 37 -15.52 2.23 16.82
CA VAL A 37 -14.79 0.96 16.67
C VAL A 37 -15.57 0.03 15.73
N ASN A 38 -15.19 0.00 14.47
CA ASN A 38 -15.74 -0.83 13.40
C ASN A 38 -14.72 -1.85 12.85
N GLY A 39 -13.44 -1.74 13.26
CA GLY A 39 -12.35 -2.62 12.85
C GLY A 39 -11.74 -2.25 11.49
N ILE A 40 -12.06 -1.06 10.99
CA ILE A 40 -11.46 -0.46 9.79
C ILE A 40 -10.54 0.64 10.28
N PRO A 41 -9.21 0.51 10.09
CA PRO A 41 -8.26 1.50 10.54
C PRO A 41 -8.60 2.88 9.99
N THR A 42 -8.75 3.87 10.86
CA THR A 42 -9.00 5.27 10.48
C THR A 42 -7.75 6.09 10.75
N ALA A 43 -7.25 6.81 9.74
CA ALA A 43 -6.17 7.79 9.91
C ALA A 43 -6.63 9.01 10.73
N ASN A 44 -5.70 9.69 11.38
CA ASN A 44 -5.93 10.94 12.09
C ASN A 44 -6.36 12.03 11.10
N ASP A 45 -7.33 12.88 11.49
CA ASP A 45 -7.67 14.11 10.75
C ASP A 45 -6.73 15.24 11.20
N HIS A 46 -5.41 15.03 11.14
CA HIS A 46 -4.46 15.98 11.68
C HIS A 46 -4.37 17.20 10.77
N ASN A 47 -5.23 18.17 11.04
CA ASN A 47 -5.32 19.43 10.30
C ASN A 47 -4.11 20.34 10.58
N ASP A 48 -2.93 19.90 10.16
CA ASP A 48 -1.64 20.54 10.33
C ASP A 48 -1.31 21.50 9.17
N GLY A 49 -2.01 21.38 8.03
CA GLY A 49 -1.77 22.28 6.91
C GLY A 49 -2.54 22.03 5.60
N VAL A 50 -3.40 21.01 5.51
CA VAL A 50 -4.07 20.44 4.31
C VAL A 50 -3.11 20.07 3.17
N PRO A 51 -3.24 18.87 2.57
CA PRO A 51 -4.46 18.04 2.51
C PRO A 51 -4.42 16.73 3.31
N ASP A 52 -5.56 16.34 3.89
CA ASP A 52 -5.80 14.99 4.44
C ASP A 52 -6.11 13.97 3.32
N LEU A 53 -6.17 12.66 3.65
CA LEU A 53 -6.55 11.61 2.69
C LEU A 53 -7.92 11.87 2.03
N TYR A 54 -8.92 12.30 2.79
CA TYR A 54 -10.25 12.62 2.25
C TYR A 54 -10.22 13.82 1.28
N ASP A 55 -9.29 14.76 1.45
CA ASP A 55 -9.10 15.88 0.51
C ASP A 55 -8.53 15.39 -0.82
N GLY A 56 -7.60 14.44 -0.77
CA GLY A 56 -7.12 13.73 -1.97
C GLY A 56 -8.26 13.05 -2.72
N VAL A 57 -9.16 12.37 -2.01
CA VAL A 57 -10.37 11.76 -2.60
C VAL A 57 -11.31 12.82 -3.18
N ASN A 58 -11.56 13.91 -2.46
CA ASN A 58 -12.38 15.03 -2.93
C ASN A 58 -11.81 15.65 -4.21
N ALA A 59 -10.49 15.83 -4.29
CA ALA A 59 -9.82 16.43 -5.45
C ALA A 59 -10.03 15.60 -6.72
N VAL A 60 -10.03 14.27 -6.61
CA VAL A 60 -10.09 13.38 -7.78
C VAL A 60 -11.52 12.93 -8.13
N LEU A 61 -12.41 12.79 -7.13
CA LEU A 61 -13.80 12.36 -7.33
C LEU A 61 -14.82 13.50 -7.37
N GLY A 62 -14.45 14.71 -6.92
CA GLY A 62 -15.38 15.82 -6.76
C GLY A 62 -16.40 15.60 -5.64
N THR A 63 -16.07 14.78 -4.64
CA THR A 63 -16.88 14.55 -3.43
C THR A 63 -16.79 15.75 -2.47
N SER A 64 -17.40 15.62 -1.29
CA SER A 64 -17.39 16.66 -0.25
C SER A 64 -17.25 16.04 1.15
N TYR A 65 -16.41 15.01 1.26
CA TYR A 65 -16.03 14.42 2.54
C TYR A 65 -15.36 15.46 3.42
N THR A 66 -15.48 15.31 4.74
CA THR A 66 -14.93 16.27 5.71
C THR A 66 -13.99 15.64 6.74
N SER A 67 -13.69 14.35 6.60
CA SER A 67 -12.80 13.60 7.48
C SER A 67 -12.46 12.22 6.89
N ASN A 68 -11.35 11.63 7.35
CA ASN A 68 -10.81 10.35 6.92
C ASN A 68 -11.75 9.18 7.24
N HIS A 69 -12.57 9.25 8.29
CA HIS A 69 -13.55 8.20 8.58
C HIS A 69 -14.65 8.07 7.50
N GLU A 70 -14.89 9.11 6.70
CA GLU A 70 -15.89 9.07 5.63
C GLU A 70 -15.42 8.28 4.40
N ILE A 71 -14.14 7.90 4.35
CA ILE A 71 -13.54 7.05 3.32
C ILE A 71 -13.16 5.65 3.83
N ASP A 72 -13.50 5.31 5.09
CA ASP A 72 -13.24 3.99 5.69
C ASP A 72 -13.83 2.84 4.83
N ASP A 73 -14.99 3.05 4.21
CA ASP A 73 -15.65 2.02 3.38
C ASP A 73 -14.88 1.67 2.10
N ARG A 74 -13.81 2.42 1.81
CA ARG A 74 -12.89 2.21 0.69
C ARG A 74 -11.60 1.50 1.09
N PHE A 75 -11.33 1.32 2.39
CA PHE A 75 -10.08 0.77 2.86
C PHE A 75 -9.80 -0.64 2.30
N VAL A 76 -8.58 -0.85 1.83
CA VAL A 76 -8.11 -2.10 1.24
C VAL A 76 -7.12 -2.77 2.18
N SER A 77 -7.61 -3.72 2.98
CA SER A 77 -6.78 -4.46 3.97
C SER A 77 -5.71 -5.39 3.38
N SER A 78 -5.74 -5.67 2.08
CA SER A 78 -4.76 -6.52 1.39
C SER A 78 -3.92 -5.68 0.44
N ASP A 79 -2.99 -4.90 1.00
CA ASP A 79 -2.21 -3.90 0.27
C ASP A 79 -0.69 -4.07 0.44
N GLU A 80 -0.25 -5.16 1.06
CA GLU A 80 1.17 -5.50 1.17
C GLU A 80 1.80 -5.82 -0.21
N PHE A 81 1.03 -6.40 -1.13
CA PHE A 81 1.50 -6.83 -2.45
C PHE A 81 0.57 -6.44 -3.59
N PHE A 82 1.18 -6.14 -4.72
CA PHE A 82 0.52 -5.75 -5.95
C PHE A 82 0.99 -6.61 -7.12
N PHE A 83 0.21 -6.61 -8.21
CA PHE A 83 0.57 -7.33 -9.43
C PHE A 83 0.67 -6.39 -10.62
N GLY A 84 1.89 -6.28 -11.17
CA GLY A 84 2.18 -5.47 -12.35
C GLY A 84 1.89 -6.19 -13.66
N GLN A 85 1.31 -5.50 -14.63
CA GLN A 85 1.08 -5.99 -15.99
C GLN A 85 1.63 -5.02 -17.06
N GLY A 86 2.84 -4.50 -16.83
CA GLY A 86 3.53 -3.62 -17.76
C GLY A 86 3.68 -2.21 -17.21
N SER A 87 3.38 -1.21 -18.05
CA SER A 87 3.53 0.20 -17.72
C SER A 87 2.21 0.79 -17.24
N HIS A 88 2.19 1.32 -16.03
CA HIS A 88 1.05 2.00 -15.43
C HIS A 88 1.50 3.36 -14.86
N SER A 89 0.58 4.32 -14.80
CA SER A 89 0.87 5.62 -14.21
C SER A 89 0.74 5.58 -12.69
N VAL A 90 1.68 6.26 -12.05
CA VAL A 90 1.69 6.61 -10.63
C VAL A 90 1.64 8.13 -10.55
N VAL A 91 0.69 8.66 -9.81
CA VAL A 91 0.33 10.07 -9.84
C VAL A 91 0.39 10.65 -8.43
N LEU A 92 1.14 11.73 -8.22
CA LEU A 92 1.18 12.44 -6.95
C LEU A 92 -0.03 13.36 -6.85
N ILE A 93 -0.86 13.18 -5.82
CA ILE A 93 -2.11 13.94 -5.61
C ILE A 93 -1.94 15.01 -4.55
N GLY A 94 -1.20 14.70 -3.49
CA GLY A 94 -0.96 15.64 -2.40
C GLY A 94 0.18 15.17 -1.51
N LEU A 95 0.62 16.06 -0.65
CA LEU A 95 1.64 15.82 0.35
C LEU A 95 1.58 16.90 1.44
N THR A 96 1.95 16.51 2.65
CA THR A 96 2.17 17.35 3.85
C THR A 96 3.58 17.13 4.43
N ALA A 97 4.49 16.53 3.66
CA ALA A 97 5.83 16.19 4.12
C ALA A 97 6.86 17.34 4.01
N ALA A 98 7.56 17.61 5.11
CA ALA A 98 8.79 18.41 5.09
C ALA A 98 10.01 17.62 4.56
N ASN A 99 10.05 16.30 4.79
CA ASN A 99 11.13 15.44 4.33
C ASN A 99 11.08 15.22 2.81
N HIS A 100 12.20 14.80 2.23
CA HIS A 100 12.29 14.52 0.80
C HIS A 100 11.98 13.04 0.53
N ASN A 101 10.83 12.79 -0.08
CA ASN A 101 10.29 11.46 -0.31
C ASN A 101 10.41 11.01 -1.76
N THR A 102 10.89 9.78 -1.96
CA THR A 102 10.93 9.10 -3.26
C THR A 102 10.13 7.81 -3.18
N LEU A 103 9.04 7.74 -3.93
CA LEU A 103 8.25 6.53 -4.08
C LEU A 103 8.93 5.62 -5.12
N GLY A 104 8.97 4.33 -4.82
CA GLY A 104 9.39 3.30 -5.76
C GLY A 104 8.76 1.95 -5.47
N PHE A 105 9.14 0.95 -6.26
CA PHE A 105 8.72 -0.44 -6.05
C PHE A 105 9.90 -1.39 -5.86
N TYR A 106 9.67 -2.50 -5.17
CA TYR A 106 10.62 -3.60 -5.05
C TYR A 106 10.00 -4.92 -5.51
N THR A 107 10.83 -5.82 -6.02
CA THR A 107 10.39 -7.10 -6.64
C THR A 107 10.90 -8.35 -5.92
N ASP A 108 11.80 -8.18 -4.95
CA ASP A 108 12.28 -9.22 -4.06
C ASP A 108 11.49 -9.19 -2.74
N LEU A 109 10.25 -9.68 -2.81
CA LEU A 109 9.33 -9.74 -1.66
C LEU A 109 9.98 -10.48 -0.47
N GLY A 110 9.77 -9.95 0.74
CA GLY A 110 10.38 -10.41 1.98
C GLY A 110 11.79 -9.89 2.24
N THR A 111 12.40 -9.15 1.31
CA THR A 111 13.71 -8.51 1.52
C THR A 111 13.75 -7.04 1.14
N GLY A 112 13.06 -6.62 0.08
CA GLY A 112 12.93 -5.21 -0.31
C GLY A 112 14.21 -4.54 -0.81
N LEU A 113 15.22 -5.30 -1.27
CA LEU A 113 16.52 -4.78 -1.70
C LEU A 113 16.59 -4.48 -3.21
N ASN A 114 15.75 -5.11 -4.03
CA ASN A 114 15.69 -4.92 -5.48
C ASN A 114 14.67 -3.82 -5.82
N GLN A 115 15.08 -2.59 -5.52
CA GLN A 115 14.28 -1.37 -5.60
C GLN A 115 14.41 -0.66 -6.96
N THR A 116 13.36 0.04 -7.38
CA THR A 116 13.34 0.95 -8.52
C THR A 116 12.53 2.18 -8.16
N ASP A 117 13.18 3.35 -8.20
CA ASP A 117 12.52 4.65 -7.97
C ASP A 117 11.53 4.94 -9.10
N VAL A 118 10.40 5.54 -8.75
CA VAL A 118 9.33 5.92 -9.69
C VAL A 118 9.13 7.43 -9.70
N LEU A 119 8.87 8.04 -8.54
CA LEU A 119 8.50 9.44 -8.45
C LEU A 119 9.14 10.08 -7.21
N GLY A 120 10.03 11.05 -7.43
CA GLY A 120 10.72 11.76 -6.36
C GLY A 120 12.14 12.21 -6.73
N PRO A 121 12.84 12.89 -5.79
CA PRO A 121 12.35 13.27 -4.45
C PRO A 121 11.31 14.41 -4.47
N LYS A 122 10.37 14.40 -3.51
CA LYS A 122 9.32 15.42 -3.31
C LYS A 122 9.19 15.81 -1.85
N SER A 123 8.81 17.06 -1.60
CA SER A 123 8.56 17.64 -0.28
C SER A 123 7.68 18.88 -0.49
N GLY A 124 6.80 19.19 0.45
CA GLY A 124 5.90 20.34 0.33
C GLY A 124 4.58 20.10 1.04
N PHE A 125 3.66 21.05 0.84
CA PHE A 125 2.35 21.07 1.47
C PHE A 125 1.31 21.44 0.40
N GLY A 126 0.27 20.64 0.25
CA GLY A 126 -0.85 20.93 -0.64
C GLY A 126 -1.17 19.85 -1.66
N ILE A 127 -2.35 19.96 -2.25
CA ILE A 127 -2.76 19.19 -3.43
C ILE A 127 -1.89 19.59 -4.65
N GLN A 128 -1.48 18.61 -5.45
CA GLN A 128 -0.51 18.74 -6.55
C GLN A 128 -1.18 18.86 -7.93
N GLY A 129 -2.22 19.68 -8.02
CA GLY A 129 -2.99 19.94 -9.25
C GLY A 129 -4.49 19.66 -9.08
N ASP A 130 -5.27 19.77 -10.16
CA ASP A 130 -6.70 19.45 -10.16
C ASP A 130 -7.09 18.39 -11.21
N GLY A 131 -6.09 17.83 -11.89
CA GLY A 131 -6.28 16.83 -12.95
C GLY A 131 -6.88 17.40 -14.23
N SER A 132 -6.97 18.72 -14.37
CA SER A 132 -7.37 19.41 -15.59
C SER A 132 -6.17 19.68 -16.51
N PHE A 133 -6.46 20.07 -17.76
CA PHE A 133 -5.40 20.41 -18.72
C PHE A 133 -4.55 21.60 -18.27
N VAL A 134 -5.13 22.53 -17.52
CA VAL A 134 -4.43 23.76 -17.09
C VAL A 134 -3.63 23.57 -15.80
N ASP A 135 -3.98 22.56 -15.02
CA ASP A 135 -3.31 22.21 -13.77
C ASP A 135 -3.26 20.67 -13.58
N PRO A 136 -2.52 19.96 -14.45
CA PRO A 136 -2.49 18.50 -14.43
C PRO A 136 -1.72 17.97 -13.21
N PHE A 137 -2.10 16.78 -12.73
CA PHE A 137 -1.34 16.10 -11.68
C PHE A 137 0.03 15.65 -12.19
N GLU A 138 1.05 15.73 -11.35
CA GLU A 138 2.36 15.16 -11.66
C GLU A 138 2.32 13.63 -11.61
N ALA A 139 2.90 13.00 -12.63
CA ALA A 139 2.94 11.55 -12.75
C ALA A 139 4.30 11.03 -13.21
N SER A 140 4.51 9.75 -12.96
CA SER A 140 5.60 8.95 -13.52
C SER A 140 5.09 7.56 -13.90
N THR A 141 5.79 6.91 -14.82
CA THR A 141 5.46 5.57 -15.27
C THR A 141 6.22 4.51 -14.47
N ALA A 142 5.49 3.63 -13.80
CA ALA A 142 6.04 2.41 -13.22
C ALA A 142 5.94 1.25 -14.23
N ASN A 143 7.08 0.67 -14.60
CA ASN A 143 7.14 -0.50 -15.49
C ASN A 143 7.51 -1.74 -14.68
N VAL A 144 6.50 -2.51 -14.29
CA VAL A 144 6.66 -3.69 -13.44
C VAL A 144 5.79 -4.83 -13.94
N SER A 145 6.33 -6.04 -13.87
CA SER A 145 5.65 -7.27 -14.29
C SER A 145 5.76 -8.31 -13.21
N GLY A 146 4.62 -8.88 -12.81
CA GLY A 146 4.53 -9.85 -11.73
C GLY A 146 4.35 -9.20 -10.35
N PRO A 147 4.51 -9.99 -9.27
CA PRO A 147 4.35 -9.52 -7.90
C PRO A 147 5.40 -8.47 -7.50
N PHE A 148 4.98 -7.45 -6.78
CA PHE A 148 5.85 -6.39 -6.25
C PHE A 148 5.24 -5.76 -5.00
N GLY A 149 6.04 -4.98 -4.26
CA GLY A 149 5.56 -4.08 -3.19
C GLY A 149 6.06 -2.66 -3.41
N TRP A 150 5.42 -1.69 -2.76
CA TRP A 150 5.83 -0.28 -2.76
C TRP A 150 6.77 0.03 -1.60
N TYR A 151 7.71 0.94 -1.82
CA TYR A 151 8.52 1.55 -0.77
C TYR A 151 8.53 3.07 -0.88
N LEU A 152 8.73 3.72 0.25
CA LEU A 152 9.01 5.14 0.36
C LEU A 152 10.42 5.33 0.93
N ASN A 153 11.29 6.00 0.17
CA ASN A 153 12.60 6.44 0.65
C ASN A 153 12.52 7.89 1.08
N THR A 154 12.77 8.16 2.36
CA THR A 154 12.62 9.45 3.01
C THR A 154 13.98 9.95 3.45
N ILE A 155 14.32 11.18 3.05
CA ILE A 155 15.52 11.90 3.52
C ILE A 155 15.09 13.03 4.45
N ASP A 156 15.53 12.98 5.71
CA ASP A 156 15.23 13.99 6.72
C ASP A 156 15.73 15.37 6.26
N HIS A 157 14.84 16.36 6.26
CA HIS A 157 15.13 17.70 5.75
C HIS A 157 16.12 18.51 6.59
N ILE A 158 16.38 18.10 7.84
CA ILE A 158 17.29 18.75 8.78
C ILE A 158 18.62 18.00 8.87
N THR A 159 18.60 16.69 9.07
CA THR A 159 19.79 15.87 9.32
C THR A 159 20.38 15.29 8.03
N GLY A 160 19.55 15.09 7.00
CA GLY A 160 19.93 14.39 5.78
C GLY A 160 20.04 12.87 5.93
N ASP A 161 19.57 12.32 7.07
CA ASP A 161 19.53 10.88 7.28
C ASP A 161 18.43 10.25 6.40
N ALA A 162 18.71 9.06 5.87
CA ALA A 162 17.79 8.33 5.00
C ALA A 162 17.11 7.17 5.75
N SER A 163 15.80 7.05 5.58
CA SER A 163 14.98 5.91 6.02
C SER A 163 14.22 5.34 4.84
N THR A 164 13.88 4.05 4.91
CA THR A 164 13.04 3.40 3.89
C THR A 164 11.94 2.62 4.57
N TYR A 165 10.72 2.87 4.13
CA TYR A 165 9.51 2.19 4.60
C TYR A 165 8.89 1.39 3.45
N TYR A 166 8.26 0.29 3.79
CA TYR A 166 7.75 -0.71 2.85
C TYR A 166 6.27 -0.95 3.13
N SER A 167 5.52 -1.25 2.06
CA SER A 167 4.16 -1.81 2.13
C SER A 167 4.11 -3.17 2.84
N GLU A 168 5.23 -3.91 2.86
CA GLU A 168 5.39 -5.11 3.68
C GLU A 168 5.83 -4.70 5.09
N ALA A 169 4.85 -4.52 5.98
CA ALA A 169 5.07 -4.03 7.35
C ALA A 169 6.13 -4.83 8.13
N SER A 170 6.30 -6.12 7.81
CA SER A 170 7.37 -6.95 8.40
C SER A 170 8.80 -6.46 8.10
N LEU A 171 8.99 -5.65 7.05
CA LEU A 171 10.26 -5.02 6.69
C LEU A 171 10.50 -3.69 7.44
N ASN A 172 9.46 -3.07 8.02
CA ASN A 172 9.51 -1.79 8.75
C ASN A 172 10.06 -1.96 10.17
N THR A 173 11.21 -2.63 10.30
CA THR A 173 11.80 -3.01 11.60
C THR A 173 12.25 -1.81 12.46
N ASN A 174 12.52 -0.67 11.83
CA ASN A 174 12.79 0.62 12.49
C ASN A 174 11.52 1.24 13.13
N SER A 175 10.33 0.78 12.73
CA SER A 175 9.04 1.26 13.21
C SER A 175 8.23 0.15 13.90
N ASN A 176 8.91 -0.78 14.58
CA ASN A 176 8.29 -1.93 15.27
C ASN A 176 7.43 -2.84 14.36
N GLY A 177 7.65 -2.77 13.04
CA GLY A 177 6.88 -3.47 12.04
C GLY A 177 5.48 -2.91 11.82
N PHE A 178 5.23 -1.64 12.18
CA PHE A 178 3.99 -0.95 11.81
C PHE A 178 3.94 -0.66 10.31
N ASP A 179 2.73 -0.65 9.76
CA ASP A 179 2.50 -0.27 8.38
C ASP A 179 2.59 1.24 8.23
N HIS A 180 3.36 1.69 7.25
CA HIS A 180 3.51 3.10 6.88
C HIS A 180 2.62 3.48 5.71
N MET A 181 1.85 2.55 5.15
CA MET A 181 1.00 2.77 3.99
C MET A 181 -0.46 2.49 4.33
N MET A 182 -1.38 3.28 3.78
CA MET A 182 -2.80 2.97 3.75
C MET A 182 -3.31 3.00 2.32
N THR A 183 -4.16 2.03 1.96
CA THR A 183 -4.71 1.92 0.61
C THR A 183 -6.23 2.03 0.61
N PHE A 184 -6.77 2.81 -0.34
CA PHE A 184 -8.19 3.01 -0.53
C PHE A 184 -8.58 2.75 -1.99
N SER A 185 -9.65 1.97 -2.21
CA SER A 185 -10.22 1.74 -3.53
C SER A 185 -11.03 2.95 -4.00
N LEU A 186 -10.67 3.44 -5.19
CA LEU A 186 -11.38 4.50 -5.88
C LEU A 186 -12.01 3.96 -7.17
N ASP A 187 -12.80 2.90 -7.06
CA ASP A 187 -13.42 2.22 -8.20
C ASP A 187 -14.22 3.17 -9.11
N GLU A 188 -14.72 4.28 -8.57
CA GLU A 188 -15.40 5.32 -9.32
C GLU A 188 -14.53 6.00 -10.37
N LEU A 189 -13.20 6.07 -10.18
CA LEU A 189 -12.26 6.60 -11.18
C LEU A 189 -12.05 5.65 -12.36
N ASN A 190 -12.44 4.38 -12.26
CA ASN A 190 -12.20 3.42 -13.32
C ASN A 190 -13.00 3.80 -14.58
N GLY A 191 -12.29 3.95 -15.70
CA GLY A 191 -12.83 4.46 -16.96
C GLY A 191 -12.93 5.99 -17.05
N GLN A 192 -12.57 6.73 -16.00
CA GLN A 192 -12.43 8.19 -16.03
C GLN A 192 -11.04 8.60 -16.53
N THR A 193 -10.96 9.77 -17.16
CA THR A 193 -9.72 10.32 -17.69
C THR A 193 -9.30 11.56 -16.92
N LEU A 194 -8.05 11.59 -16.44
CA LEU A 194 -7.41 12.77 -15.86
C LEU A 194 -6.29 13.29 -16.78
N TRP A 195 -5.96 14.56 -16.66
CA TRP A 195 -4.76 15.13 -17.26
C TRP A 195 -3.58 15.00 -16.31
N LEU A 196 -2.51 14.40 -16.81
CA LEU A 196 -1.27 14.17 -16.09
C LEU A 196 -0.13 14.91 -16.77
N THR A 197 0.93 15.19 -16.03
CA THR A 197 2.21 15.71 -16.55
C THR A 197 3.37 14.81 -16.16
N GLU A 198 4.17 14.41 -17.14
CA GLU A 198 5.39 13.63 -16.93
C GLU A 198 6.51 14.27 -17.77
N ASN A 199 7.64 14.59 -17.14
CA ASN A 199 8.78 15.24 -17.80
C ASN A 199 8.40 16.52 -18.58
N GLY A 200 7.43 17.28 -18.06
CA GLY A 200 6.91 18.51 -18.67
C GLY A 200 5.97 18.31 -19.86
N SER A 201 5.61 17.06 -20.18
CA SER A 201 4.63 16.73 -21.22
C SER A 201 3.28 16.40 -20.59
N THR A 202 2.24 17.11 -21.01
CA THR A 202 0.86 16.89 -20.55
C THR A 202 0.13 15.88 -21.44
N PHE A 203 -0.52 14.89 -20.84
CA PHE A 203 -1.26 13.83 -21.53
C PHE A 203 -2.51 13.41 -20.76
N GLN A 204 -3.40 12.69 -21.43
CA GLN A 204 -4.59 12.10 -20.81
C GLN A 204 -4.30 10.66 -20.40
N TYR A 205 -4.71 10.29 -19.19
CA TYR A 205 -4.61 8.92 -18.67
C TYR A 205 -5.98 8.44 -18.20
N THR A 206 -6.34 7.21 -18.55
CA THR A 206 -7.59 6.58 -18.13
C THR A 206 -7.28 5.45 -17.17
N PHE A 207 -7.84 5.51 -15.96
CA PHE A 207 -7.58 4.51 -14.92
C PHE A 207 -8.41 3.25 -15.15
N GLU A 208 -7.84 2.10 -14.83
CA GLU A 208 -8.54 0.80 -14.88
C GLU A 208 -8.76 0.17 -13.51
N ASN A 209 -7.85 0.42 -12.56
CA ASN A 209 -7.85 -0.12 -11.20
C ASN A 209 -7.29 0.96 -10.25
N ALA A 210 -8.01 2.08 -10.13
CA ALA A 210 -7.59 3.22 -9.34
C ALA A 210 -7.59 2.92 -7.84
N LEU A 211 -6.43 3.10 -7.22
CA LEU A 211 -6.25 3.06 -5.78
C LEU A 211 -5.58 4.36 -5.34
N LEU A 212 -6.00 4.90 -4.20
CA LEU A 212 -5.26 5.92 -3.46
C LEU A 212 -4.36 5.21 -2.45
N ILE A 213 -3.08 5.55 -2.43
CA ILE A 213 -2.14 5.15 -1.37
C ILE A 213 -1.69 6.40 -0.60
N GLY A 214 -1.84 6.37 0.72
CA GLY A 214 -1.28 7.33 1.66
C GLY A 214 -0.06 6.75 2.36
N TRP A 215 0.87 7.59 2.78
CA TRP A 215 2.09 7.19 3.46
C TRP A 215 2.40 8.06 4.68
N GLU A 216 3.05 7.45 5.66
CA GLU A 216 3.79 8.09 6.76
C GLU A 216 5.30 8.06 6.46
N ASP A 217 5.97 9.20 6.56
CA ASP A 217 7.41 9.38 6.32
C ASP A 217 8.23 9.46 7.63
N LEU A 218 7.55 9.58 8.76
CA LEU A 218 8.16 9.65 10.08
C LEU A 218 8.20 8.29 10.79
N PRO A 219 9.27 7.99 11.55
CA PRO A 219 9.38 6.72 12.25
C PRO A 219 8.41 6.66 13.43
N PHE A 220 8.16 5.44 13.92
CA PHE A 220 7.37 5.26 15.14
C PHE A 220 8.06 5.91 16.35
N ALA A 221 7.40 6.88 16.97
CA ALA A 221 7.87 7.59 18.16
C ALA A 221 6.72 7.96 19.09
N ASN A 222 6.96 7.97 20.39
CA ASN A 222 5.99 8.40 21.41
C ASN A 222 4.60 7.72 21.38
N GLY A 223 4.49 6.52 20.78
CA GLY A 223 3.24 5.77 20.71
C GLY A 223 2.46 5.95 19.40
N GLN A 224 3.00 6.68 18.43
CA GLN A 224 2.39 6.99 17.13
C GLN A 224 3.40 6.76 16.01
N LEU A 225 2.90 6.51 14.81
CA LEU A 225 3.69 6.46 13.58
C LEU A 225 3.54 7.82 12.93
N GLY A 226 4.58 8.66 12.99
CA GLY A 226 4.42 10.09 12.72
C GLY A 226 3.28 10.69 13.56
N ASP A 227 2.30 11.27 12.89
CA ASP A 227 1.04 11.82 13.41
C ASP A 227 -0.17 10.90 13.18
N ASP A 228 0.04 9.74 12.56
CA ASP A 228 -0.96 8.75 12.17
C ASP A 228 -2.00 9.26 11.12
N ASP A 229 -1.70 10.27 10.32
CA ASP A 229 -2.59 10.85 9.29
C ASP A 229 -2.36 10.28 7.87
N TYR A 230 -1.19 9.67 7.61
CA TYR A 230 -0.81 9.02 6.35
C TYR A 230 -0.93 9.94 5.12
N ASP A 231 -0.87 11.25 5.31
CA ASP A 231 -0.99 12.23 4.24
C ASP A 231 0.34 12.89 3.84
N ASP A 232 1.46 12.51 4.51
CA ASP A 232 2.82 12.94 4.17
C ASP A 232 3.06 12.82 2.67
N MET A 233 2.65 11.70 2.08
CA MET A 233 2.62 11.50 0.63
C MET A 233 1.37 10.73 0.18
N MET A 234 0.62 11.30 -0.78
CA MET A 234 -0.56 10.67 -1.38
C MET A 234 -0.42 10.45 -2.88
N TYR A 235 -0.64 9.21 -3.32
CA TYR A 235 -0.56 8.84 -4.73
C TYR A 235 -1.80 8.11 -5.25
N LEU A 236 -2.22 8.42 -6.48
CA LEU A 236 -3.05 7.48 -7.26
C LEU A 236 -2.16 6.49 -7.98
N ILE A 237 -2.52 5.22 -7.90
CA ILE A 237 -1.88 4.13 -8.63
C ILE A 237 -2.93 3.35 -9.42
N ASP A 238 -2.54 2.81 -10.57
CA ASP A 238 -3.41 1.99 -11.42
C ASP A 238 -2.94 0.55 -11.45
N PHE A 239 -3.11 -0.14 -10.33
CA PHE A 239 -2.64 -1.51 -10.12
C PHE A 239 -3.68 -2.33 -9.37
N ARG A 240 -3.55 -3.65 -9.48
CA ARG A 240 -4.35 -4.59 -8.68
C ARG A 240 -3.57 -5.00 -7.46
N THR A 241 -4.22 -4.98 -6.31
CA THR A 241 -3.73 -5.69 -5.13
C THR A 241 -3.78 -7.19 -5.37
N VAL A 242 -2.86 -7.90 -4.75
CA VAL A 242 -2.91 -9.36 -4.68
C VAL A 242 -3.70 -9.71 -3.44
N THR A 243 -4.98 -10.08 -3.61
CA THR A 243 -5.67 -10.81 -2.55
C THR A 243 -4.87 -12.09 -2.35
N VAL A 244 -4.37 -12.33 -1.13
CA VAL A 244 -3.69 -13.58 -0.78
C VAL A 244 -4.74 -14.69 -0.66
N ASP A 245 -5.51 -14.91 -1.72
CA ASP A 245 -6.31 -16.12 -1.92
C ASP A 245 -5.32 -17.22 -2.35
N GLU A 246 -4.60 -17.78 -1.37
CA GLU A 246 -3.74 -18.97 -1.45
C GLU A 246 -3.33 -19.43 -2.89
N PRO A 247 -2.13 -19.06 -3.40
CA PRO A 247 -1.23 -20.14 -3.80
C PRO A 247 0.26 -19.88 -3.59
N PHE A 248 0.70 -18.70 -3.14
CA PHE A 248 2.14 -18.46 -2.95
C PHE A 248 2.72 -19.25 -1.76
N ALA A 249 1.95 -19.38 -0.67
CA ALA A 249 2.27 -20.28 0.43
C ALA A 249 2.31 -21.76 -0.01
N LEU A 250 1.40 -22.17 -0.91
CA LEU A 250 1.36 -23.54 -1.45
C LEU A 250 2.50 -23.83 -2.44
N LEU A 251 2.97 -22.83 -3.20
CA LEU A 251 4.13 -22.98 -4.08
C LEU A 251 5.41 -23.20 -3.27
N GLY A 252 5.59 -22.45 -2.17
CA GLY A 252 6.68 -22.62 -1.22
C GLY A 252 6.64 -23.98 -0.51
N LEU A 253 5.47 -24.39 -0.01
CA LEU A 253 5.28 -25.70 0.64
C LEU A 253 5.46 -26.87 -0.34
N GLY A 254 4.98 -26.74 -1.58
CA GLY A 254 5.12 -27.74 -2.64
C GLY A 254 6.59 -27.99 -3.01
N LEU A 255 7.39 -26.93 -3.16
CA LEU A 255 8.82 -27.04 -3.44
C LEU A 255 9.61 -27.62 -2.25
N ALA A 256 9.26 -27.24 -1.02
CA ALA A 256 9.88 -27.79 0.19
C ALA A 256 9.60 -29.30 0.34
N LEU A 257 8.37 -29.74 0.09
CA LEU A 257 7.98 -31.15 0.16
C LEU A 257 8.63 -32.00 -0.93
N ILE A 258 8.80 -31.48 -2.15
CA ILE A 258 9.55 -32.14 -3.23
C ILE A 258 11.03 -32.27 -2.84
N GLY A 259 11.62 -31.24 -2.22
CA GLY A 259 12.99 -31.27 -1.71
C GLY A 259 13.22 -32.37 -0.66
N PHE A 260 12.29 -32.55 0.28
CA PHE A 260 12.35 -33.64 1.27
C PHE A 260 12.12 -35.02 0.65
N ALA A 261 11.23 -35.16 -0.33
CA ALA A 261 10.98 -36.41 -1.04
C ALA A 261 12.20 -36.85 -1.89
N ALA A 262 12.89 -35.92 -2.53
CA ALA A 262 14.10 -36.18 -3.32
C ALA A 262 15.28 -36.64 -2.43
N ARG A 263 15.39 -36.12 -1.20
CA ARG A 263 16.44 -36.52 -0.24
C ARG A 263 16.25 -37.95 0.28
N ARG A 264 15.00 -38.39 0.48
CA ARG A 264 14.68 -39.77 0.93
C ARG A 264 15.01 -40.85 -0.10
N ARG A 265 14.94 -40.55 -1.40
CA ARG A 265 15.28 -41.52 -2.47
C ARG A 265 16.78 -41.76 -2.66
N LYS A 266 17.66 -40.92 -2.07
CA LYS A 266 19.12 -41.14 -2.10
C LYS A 266 19.65 -41.96 -0.93
N GLN A 267 18.80 -42.33 0.03
CA GLN A 267 19.18 -43.09 1.23
C GLN A 267 18.52 -44.48 1.31
N ALA A 268 17.88 -44.94 0.23
CA ALA A 268 17.33 -46.29 0.09
C ALA A 268 18.07 -47.05 -1.00
#